data_AF-A0A2L0H467-F1
#
_entry.id   AF-A0A2L0H467-F1
#
_cell.length_a   1.000
_cell.length_b   1.000
_cell.length_c   1.000
_cell.angle_alpha   90.00
_cell.angle_beta   90.00
_cell.angle_gamma   90.00
#
_symmetry.space_group_name_H-M   'P 1'
#
loop_
_entity.id
_entity.type
_entity.pdbx_description
1 polymer ?
#
loop_
_entity_poly.entity_id
_entity_poly.type
_entity_poly.pdbx_seq_one_letter_code
_entity_poly.pdbx_strand_id
1 'polypeptide(L)'
;MHNHRTAIVTDVADVAGGSAATSSRERQRRYRERRKAGRRMIQVEVNEVELAAALERLHFLDPLKADDDEAVQQAFDEMVRVLCRALADDDV
;
A
#
# COMPACT_ATOMS: atom_id res chain seq x y z
N MET A 1 -1.04 26.63 -3.93
CA MET A 1 -0.03 25.56 -3.77
C MET A 1 -0.42 24.74 -2.53
N HIS A 2 -1.29 23.75 -2.71
CA HIS A 2 -1.73 22.86 -1.63
C HIS A 2 -0.90 21.59 -1.71
N ASN A 3 -0.11 21.33 -0.66
CA ASN A 3 0.81 20.22 -0.58
C ASN A 3 0.05 19.04 0.05
N HIS A 4 -0.59 18.20 -0.77
CA HIS A 4 -1.28 17.00 -0.31
C HIS A 4 -0.23 15.93 0.01
N ARG A 5 0.07 15.79 1.31
CA ARG A 5 0.96 14.77 1.85
C ARG A 5 0.17 13.48 2.07
N THR A 6 0.05 12.65 1.05
CA THR A 6 -0.59 11.34 1.17
C THR A 6 0.47 10.32 1.59
N ALA A 7 0.48 9.97 2.88
CA ALA A 7 1.32 8.89 3.40
C ALA A 7 0.63 7.55 3.11
N ILE A 8 1.11 6.82 2.10
CA ILE A 8 0.59 5.49 1.79
C ILE A 8 1.10 4.52 2.86
N VAL A 9 0.19 4.04 3.70
CA VAL A 9 0.44 2.99 4.70
C VAL A 9 -0.18 1.69 4.21
N THR A 10 0.44 1.03 3.24
CA THR A 10 0.00 -0.31 2.84
C THR A 10 0.66 -1.34 3.75
N ASP A 11 -0.05 -1.76 4.80
CA ASP A 11 0.13 -3.11 5.33
C ASP A 11 -0.88 -3.97 4.56
N VAL A 12 -0.41 -4.91 3.73
CA VAL A 12 -1.28 -5.79 2.93
C VAL A 12 -2.21 -6.63 3.83
N ALA A 13 -1.97 -6.68 5.15
CA ALA A 13 -2.85 -7.29 6.14
C ALA A 13 -3.77 -6.30 6.90
N ASP A 14 -3.80 -5.00 6.54
CA ASP A 14 -4.52 -3.94 7.28
C ASP A 14 -5.58 -3.22 6.40
N VAL A 15 -6.12 -3.88 5.36
CA VAL A 15 -7.36 -3.46 4.64
C VAL A 15 -8.62 -3.75 5.50
N ALA A 16 -8.49 -3.71 6.82
CA ALA A 16 -9.59 -3.91 7.76
C ALA A 16 -9.42 -2.99 8.98
N GLY A 17 -9.93 -1.76 8.85
CA GLY A 17 -10.32 -0.97 10.02
C GLY A 17 -9.76 0.44 10.05
N GLY A 18 -10.51 1.37 9.46
CA GLY A 18 -10.46 2.75 9.89
C GLY A 18 -10.86 2.90 11.37
N SER A 19 -10.10 3.73 12.09
CA SER A 19 -10.46 4.46 13.31
C SER A 19 -10.95 3.69 14.54
N ALA A 20 -10.05 3.47 15.51
CA ALA A 20 -10.22 3.80 16.93
C ALA A 20 -8.99 3.29 17.71
N ALA A 21 -8.43 4.14 18.57
CA ALA A 21 -7.25 3.94 19.40
C ALA A 21 -6.91 2.46 19.76
N THR A 22 -6.09 1.80 18.93
CA THR A 22 -5.53 0.49 19.28
C THR A 22 -4.70 0.67 20.54
N SER A 23 -4.97 -0.11 21.58
CA SER A 23 -4.25 -0.01 22.85
C SER A 23 -2.74 -0.17 22.63
N SER A 24 -1.91 0.43 23.49
CA SER A 24 -0.44 0.27 23.42
C SER A 24 -0.02 -1.22 23.34
N ARG A 25 -0.79 -2.10 23.98
CA ARG A 25 -0.60 -3.56 23.96
C ARG A 25 -0.85 -4.17 22.59
N GLU A 26 -1.89 -3.76 21.87
CA GLU A 26 -2.18 -4.27 20.52
C GLU A 26 -1.15 -3.80 19.50
N ARG A 27 -0.69 -2.54 19.59
CA ARG A 27 0.42 -2.04 18.76
C ARG A 27 1.69 -2.85 18.98
N GLN A 28 2.02 -3.16 20.24
CA GLN A 28 3.16 -4.02 20.57
C GLN A 28 2.97 -5.46 20.09
N ARG A 29 1.76 -6.02 20.17
CA ARG A 29 1.46 -7.36 19.65
C ARG A 29 1.70 -7.41 18.14
N ARG A 30 1.12 -6.48 17.37
CA ARG A 30 1.34 -6.37 15.91
C ARG A 30 2.81 -6.20 15.57
N TYR A 31 3.55 -5.37 16.32
CA TYR A 31 5.00 -5.20 16.12
C TYR A 31 5.77 -6.53 16.32
N ARG A 32 5.46 -7.28 17.39
CA ARG A 32 6.11 -8.57 17.66
C ARG A 32 5.74 -9.63 16.62
N GLU A 33 4.48 -9.68 16.19
CA GLU A 33 4.00 -10.57 15.13
C GLU A 33 4.72 -10.29 13.80
N ARG A 34 4.84 -9.02 13.41
CA ARG A 34 5.61 -8.61 12.23
C ARG A 34 7.07 -9.01 12.34
N ARG A 35 7.70 -8.75 13.49
CA ARG A 35 9.11 -9.10 13.73
C ARG A 35 9.35 -10.60 13.69
N LYS A 36 8.44 -11.41 14.26
CA LYS A 36 8.50 -12.88 14.22
C LYS A 36 8.38 -13.40 12.79
N ALA A 37 7.57 -12.75 11.96
CA ALA A 37 7.38 -13.12 10.56
C ALA A 37 8.40 -12.49 9.60
N GLY A 38 9.46 -11.84 10.09
CA GLY A 38 10.48 -11.20 9.26
C GLY A 38 10.00 -9.97 8.47
N ARG A 39 8.80 -9.46 8.76
CA ARG A 39 8.23 -8.31 8.03
C ARG A 39 8.74 -6.99 8.59
N ARG A 40 9.16 -6.08 7.70
CA ARG A 40 9.50 -4.69 8.02
C ARG A 40 8.47 -3.76 7.41
N MET A 41 8.07 -2.76 8.18
CA MET A 41 7.24 -1.66 7.71
C MET A 41 8.14 -0.52 7.25
N ILE A 42 7.99 -0.08 6.00
CA ILE A 42 8.73 1.04 5.41
C ILE A 42 7.70 2.07 4.96
N GLN A 43 7.92 3.34 5.29
CA GLN A 43 7.11 4.44 4.78
C GLN A 43 7.73 4.92 3.47
N VAL A 44 6.94 5.01 2.42
CA VAL A 44 7.36 5.48 1.10
C VAL A 44 6.50 6.68 0.73
N GLU A 45 7.15 7.76 0.32
CA GLU A 45 6.49 8.93 -0.26
C GLU A 45 6.54 8.80 -1.79
N VAL A 46 5.40 9.03 -2.43
CA VAL A 46 5.25 8.92 -3.88
C VAL A 46 4.54 10.15 -4.43
N ASN A 47 4.92 10.55 -5.64
CA ASN A 47 4.18 11.55 -6.39
C ASN A 47 2.94 10.88 -6.99
N GLU A 48 1.76 11.26 -6.51
CA GLU A 48 0.47 10.69 -6.91
C GLU A 48 0.21 10.79 -8.41
N VAL A 49 0.58 11.92 -9.05
CA VAL A 49 0.37 12.13 -10.49
C VAL A 49 1.24 11.18 -11.31
N GLU A 50 2.51 11.01 -10.91
CA GLU A 50 3.41 10.07 -11.57
C GLU A 50 3.00 8.63 -11.33
N LEU A 51 2.49 8.33 -10.13
CA LEU A 51 2.00 7.01 -9.77
C LEU A 51 0.76 6.64 -10.58
N ALA A 52 -0.26 7.50 -10.66
CA ALA A 52 -1.45 7.26 -11.46
C ALA A 52 -1.08 7.01 -12.94
N ALA A 53 -0.21 7.86 -13.52
CA ALA A 53 0.27 7.69 -14.88
C ALA A 53 1.05 6.36 -15.09
N ALA A 54 1.81 5.91 -14.08
CA ALA A 54 2.48 4.63 -14.14
C ALA A 54 1.48 3.46 -14.06
N LEU A 55 0.49 3.54 -13.16
CA LEU A 55 -0.55 2.52 -13.00
C LEU A 55 -1.43 2.38 -14.24
N GLU A 56 -1.75 3.48 -14.93
CA GLU A 56 -2.46 3.46 -16.22
C GLU A 56 -1.65 2.72 -17.29
N ARG A 57 -0.35 3.07 -17.43
CA ARG A 57 0.54 2.43 -18.42
C ARG A 57 0.75 0.96 -18.16
N LEU A 58 0.71 0.56 -16.89
CA LEU A 58 0.81 -0.82 -16.46
C LEU A 58 -0.55 -1.54 -16.46
N HIS A 59 -1.62 -0.86 -16.89
CA HIS A 59 -3.00 -1.36 -16.96
C HIS A 59 -3.62 -1.78 -15.61
N PHE A 60 -3.12 -1.24 -14.49
CA PHE A 60 -3.72 -1.41 -13.16
C PHE A 60 -4.79 -0.37 -12.85
N LEU A 61 -4.74 0.80 -13.52
CA LEU A 61 -5.69 1.90 -13.30
C LEU A 61 -6.40 2.27 -14.60
N ASP A 62 -7.73 2.42 -14.52
CA ASP A 62 -8.54 3.00 -15.60
C ASP A 62 -8.28 4.51 -15.65
N PRO A 63 -7.89 5.09 -16.80
CA PRO A 63 -7.68 6.54 -16.92
C PRO A 63 -8.87 7.39 -16.49
N LEU A 64 -10.10 6.86 -16.57
CA LEU A 64 -11.31 7.55 -16.11
C LEU A 64 -11.40 7.68 -14.58
N LYS A 65 -10.54 6.97 -13.84
CA LYS A 65 -10.49 6.94 -12.38
C LYS A 65 -9.17 7.50 -11.82
N ALA A 66 -8.36 8.17 -12.65
CA ALA A 66 -7.06 8.67 -12.25
C ALA A 66 -7.11 9.77 -11.17
N ASP A 67 -8.23 10.52 -11.13
CA ASP A 67 -8.48 11.57 -10.13
C ASP A 67 -9.18 11.03 -8.85
N ASP A 68 -9.38 9.71 -8.75
CA ASP A 68 -9.97 9.06 -7.58
C ASP A 68 -8.86 8.44 -6.72
N ASP A 69 -8.49 9.13 -5.63
CA ASP A 69 -7.44 8.73 -4.70
C ASP A 69 -7.62 7.28 -4.20
N GLU A 70 -8.87 6.81 -4.01
CA GLU A 70 -9.15 5.44 -3.57
C GLU A 70 -8.86 4.43 -4.68
N ALA A 71 -9.19 4.77 -5.92
CA ALA A 71 -8.87 3.95 -7.09
C ALA A 71 -7.35 3.86 -7.32
N VAL A 72 -6.62 4.96 -7.15
CA VAL A 72 -5.14 5.00 -7.23
C VAL A 72 -4.52 4.10 -6.16
N GLN A 73 -5.00 4.21 -4.91
CA GLN A 73 -4.52 3.37 -3.81
C GLN A 73 -4.80 1.88 -4.06
N GLN A 74 -6.01 1.55 -4.51
CA GLN A 74 -6.38 0.16 -4.80
C GLN A 74 -5.55 -0.44 -5.93
N ALA A 75 -5.34 0.31 -7.02
CA ALA A 75 -4.51 -0.11 -8.15
C ALA A 75 -3.03 -0.30 -7.74
N PHE A 76 -2.50 0.57 -6.88
CA PHE A 76 -1.16 0.41 -6.33
C PHE A 76 -1.03 -0.86 -5.47
N ASP A 77 -1.99 -1.10 -4.57
CA ASP A 77 -2.00 -2.30 -3.73
C ASP A 77 -2.07 -3.59 -4.58
N GLU A 78 -2.84 -3.57 -5.67
CA GLU A 78 -2.90 -4.67 -6.62
C GLU A 78 -1.57 -4.91 -7.32
N MET A 79 -0.94 -3.85 -7.84
CA MET A 79 0.37 -3.92 -8.47
C MET A 79 1.42 -4.52 -7.53
N VAL A 80 1.48 -4.05 -6.28
CA VAL A 80 2.43 -4.58 -5.27
C VAL A 80 2.18 -6.06 -5.01
N ARG A 81 0.93 -6.50 -4.91
CA ARG A 81 0.59 -7.92 -4.73
C ARG A 81 1.06 -8.78 -5.89
N VAL A 82 0.84 -8.32 -7.13
CA VAL A 82 1.28 -9.04 -8.34
C VAL A 82 2.81 -9.14 -8.37
N LEU A 83 3.52 -8.03 -8.14
CA LEU A 83 4.99 -8.01 -8.13
C LEU A 83 5.57 -8.91 -7.04
N CYS A 84 5.06 -8.83 -5.82
CA CYS A 84 5.54 -9.66 -4.71
C CYS A 84 5.22 -11.14 -4.92
N ARG A 85 4.09 -11.47 -5.55
CA ARG A 85 3.75 -12.86 -5.87
C ARG A 85 4.64 -13.42 -6.98
N ALA A 86 4.83 -12.67 -8.08
CA ALA A 86 5.71 -13.09 -9.17
C ALA A 86 7.13 -13.38 -8.65
N LEU A 87 7.66 -12.50 -7.79
CA LEU A 87 8.98 -12.69 -7.17
C LEU A 87 9.05 -13.88 -6.22
N ALA A 88 7.94 -14.26 -5.58
CA ALA A 88 7.90 -15.44 -4.71
C ALA A 88 7.72 -16.75 -5.49
N ASP A 89 7.08 -16.69 -6.66
CA ASP A 89 6.87 -17.84 -7.55
C ASP A 89 8.13 -18.14 -8.41
N ASP A 90 9.07 -17.18 -8.55
CA ASP A 90 10.36 -17.35 -9.24
C ASP A 90 11.44 -18.10 -8.41
N ASP A 91 11.14 -18.46 -7.15
CA ASP A 91 12.02 -19.25 -6.27
C ASP A 91 11.90 -20.80 -6.51
N VAL A 92 11.51 -21.25 -7.71
CA VAL A 92 11.30 -22.69 -8.06
C VAL A 92 12.30 -23.21 -9.08
#